data_AF-A0A948MRJ5-F1
#
_entry.id   AF-A0A948MRJ5-F1
#
_cell.length_a   1.000
_cell.length_b   1.000
_cell.length_c   1.000
_cell.angle_alpha   90.00
_cell.angle_beta   90.00
_cell.angle_gamma   90.00
#
_symmetry.space_group_name_H-M   'P 1'
#
loop_
_entity.id
_entity.type
_entity.pdbx_description
1 polymer ?
#
loop_
_entity_poly.entity_id
_entity_poly.type
_entity_poly.pdbx_seq_one_letter_code
_entity_poly.pdbx_strand_id
1 'polypeptide(L)'
;AALLALCNKQAVELTVDGGSALILQAGMAPIVDTRQEQRMRVGCGSATIGIFAKQWHEHADEVIVVDDHITGVFTEHQAGKYLDVRPAGIRVRGRRSTPGRYFQVASPGSGWGGTDVTDPLSIIDRIDAKTAWPGLRLLMVSTTGEDHAYFVLDENLVPVPQPLPASLNPVVERIEENCEPAMTSVLFMAGAGGSLRAGVTENPVRLTRSVRDLVTRVTCGGAPVYVWPGGGITLMVDVTRMPENSFGYVPTPALVAPIEFTLPRADYEAMGGHGGSIRPLDDVLAEMSGAVSTPQPVDNPWPLAPQDRPQDRLGEKAR
;
A
#
# COMPACT_ATOMS: atom_id res chain seq x y z
N ALA A 1 2.42 -17.92 17.00
CA ALA A 1 2.57 -16.71 17.84
C ALA A 1 2.48 -15.44 17.00
N ALA A 2 3.43 -15.20 16.08
CA ALA A 2 3.49 -13.98 15.25
C ALA A 2 2.17 -13.63 14.52
N LEU A 3 1.56 -14.58 13.80
CA LEU A 3 0.33 -14.31 13.06
C LEU A 3 -0.84 -13.89 13.98
N LEU A 4 -0.98 -14.53 15.14
CA LEU A 4 -1.99 -14.17 16.13
C LEU A 4 -1.75 -12.77 16.69
N ALA A 5 -0.50 -12.45 17.02
CA ALA A 5 -0.10 -11.14 17.52
C ALA A 5 -0.44 -10.03 16.50
N LEU A 6 -0.07 -10.23 15.22
CA LEU A 6 -0.43 -9.29 14.15
C LEU A 6 -1.94 -9.13 13.98
N CYS A 7 -2.70 -10.23 14.01
CA CYS A 7 -4.16 -10.17 13.92
C CYS A 7 -4.80 -9.42 15.10
N ASN A 8 -4.15 -9.45 16.27
CA ASN A 8 -4.55 -8.71 17.47
C ASN A 8 -3.82 -7.36 17.61
N LYS A 9 -3.32 -6.79 16.51
CA LYS A 9 -2.71 -5.44 16.43
C LYS A 9 -1.44 -5.25 17.27
N GLN A 10 -0.81 -6.34 17.70
CA GLN A 10 0.43 -6.29 18.46
C GLN A 10 1.63 -6.14 17.53
N ALA A 11 2.68 -5.49 18.03
CA ALA A 11 3.96 -5.42 17.34
C ALA A 11 4.63 -6.80 17.28
N VAL A 12 5.23 -7.11 16.14
CA VAL A 12 5.97 -8.36 15.92
C VAL A 12 7.32 -8.06 15.31
N GLU A 13 8.36 -8.66 15.91
CA GLU A 13 9.70 -8.70 15.35
C GLU A 13 9.78 -9.77 14.27
N LEU A 14 10.26 -9.39 13.09
CA LEU A 14 10.48 -10.25 11.94
C LEU A 14 11.91 -10.05 11.43
N THR A 15 12.38 -11.00 10.64
CA THR A 15 13.68 -10.88 9.98
C THR A 15 13.51 -11.40 8.55
N VAL A 16 14.00 -10.64 7.59
CA VAL A 16 14.11 -11.11 6.21
C VAL A 16 15.30 -12.04 6.13
N ASP A 17 15.16 -13.21 5.50
CA ASP A 17 16.26 -14.15 5.33
C ASP A 17 17.43 -13.48 4.60
N GLY A 18 18.56 -13.31 5.31
CA GLY A 18 19.74 -12.61 4.80
C GLY A 18 19.58 -11.10 4.65
N GLY A 19 18.56 -10.49 5.25
CA GLY A 19 18.24 -9.06 5.13
C GLY A 19 17.97 -8.39 6.48
N SER A 20 17.17 -7.32 6.45
CA SER A 20 16.89 -6.45 7.59
C SER A 20 16.05 -7.09 8.69
N ALA A 21 16.25 -6.62 9.91
CA ALA A 21 15.32 -6.83 11.02
C ALA A 21 14.14 -5.86 10.88
N LEU A 22 12.93 -6.30 11.25
CA LEU A 22 11.70 -5.51 11.10
C LEU A 22 10.90 -5.55 12.39
N ILE A 23 10.32 -4.42 12.79
CA ILE A 23 9.23 -4.37 13.78
C ILE A 23 8.00 -3.83 13.07
N LEU A 24 6.98 -4.69 12.95
CA LEU A 24 5.74 -4.39 12.24
C LEU A 24 4.55 -4.41 13.20
N GLN A 25 3.68 -3.41 13.10
CA GLN A 25 2.45 -3.31 13.88
C GLN A 25 1.34 -2.67 13.04
N ALA A 26 0.16 -3.27 13.03
CA ALA A 26 -0.98 -2.77 12.26
C ALA A 26 -1.29 -1.30 12.56
N GLY A 27 -1.36 -0.46 11.53
CA GLY A 27 -1.64 0.97 11.65
C GLY A 27 -0.47 1.85 12.09
N MET A 28 0.71 1.26 12.34
CA MET A 28 1.92 1.99 12.75
C MET A 28 2.97 1.98 11.65
N ALA A 29 3.82 3.00 11.64
CA ALA A 29 4.95 3.07 10.73
C ALA A 29 5.97 1.95 11.04
N PRO A 30 6.50 1.25 10.02
CA PRO A 30 7.40 0.12 10.23
C PRO A 30 8.77 0.60 10.76
N ILE A 31 9.40 -0.21 11.59
CA ILE A 31 10.81 -0.02 11.97
C ILE A 31 11.64 -1.02 11.18
N VAL A 32 12.58 -0.52 10.38
CA VAL A 32 13.54 -1.31 9.61
C VAL A 32 14.92 -1.14 10.23
N ASP A 33 15.49 -2.25 10.68
CA ASP A 33 16.68 -2.34 11.51
C ASP A 33 16.54 -1.53 12.82
N THR A 34 16.91 -0.26 12.81
CA THR A 34 16.77 0.66 13.95
C THR A 34 16.03 1.96 13.59
N ARG A 35 15.62 2.12 12.32
CA ARG A 35 15.05 3.36 11.81
C ARG A 35 13.56 3.17 11.61
N GLN A 36 12.78 4.07 12.20
CA GLN A 36 11.35 4.11 11.93
C GLN A 36 11.12 4.87 10.62
N GLU A 37 10.61 4.16 9.62
CA GLU A 37 10.25 4.76 8.34
C GLU A 37 9.11 5.74 8.53
N GLN A 38 9.20 6.93 7.95
CA GLN A 38 8.18 7.97 8.09
C GLN A 38 7.40 8.21 6.80
N ARG A 39 8.01 7.90 5.65
CA ARG A 39 7.53 8.32 4.34
C ARG A 39 7.37 7.14 3.39
N MET A 40 6.29 7.17 2.65
CA MET A 40 6.02 6.33 1.51
C MET A 40 6.02 7.21 0.26
N ARG A 41 6.96 6.95 -0.66
CA ARG A 41 7.03 7.66 -1.94
C ARG A 41 5.71 7.53 -2.71
N VAL A 42 5.28 8.60 -3.37
CA VAL A 42 4.07 8.60 -4.21
C VAL A 42 4.23 7.81 -5.51
N GLY A 43 5.47 7.60 -5.96
CA GLY A 43 5.75 6.80 -7.13
C GLY A 43 7.25 6.55 -7.34
N CYS A 44 7.55 5.76 -8.37
CA CYS A 44 8.94 5.53 -8.82
C CYS A 44 9.54 6.81 -9.43
N GLY A 45 10.84 6.79 -9.73
CA GLY A 45 11.55 7.97 -10.25
C GLY A 45 10.95 8.54 -11.55
N SER A 46 10.40 7.68 -12.41
CA SER A 46 9.66 8.13 -13.60
C SER A 46 8.37 8.90 -13.26
N ALA A 47 7.63 8.47 -12.24
CA ALA A 47 6.40 9.15 -11.82
C ALA A 47 6.74 10.51 -11.20
N THR A 48 7.78 10.57 -10.37
CA THR A 48 8.33 11.82 -9.83
C THR A 48 8.64 12.82 -10.95
N ILE A 49 9.25 12.37 -12.06
CA ILE A 49 9.45 13.25 -13.22
C ILE A 49 8.13 13.75 -13.80
N GLY A 50 7.15 12.86 -14.00
CA GLY A 50 5.84 13.26 -14.52
C GLY A 50 5.15 14.32 -13.66
N ILE A 51 5.30 14.25 -12.34
CA ILE A 51 4.65 15.15 -11.37
C ILE A 51 5.37 16.50 -11.26
N PHE A 52 6.72 16.51 -11.29
CA PHE A 52 7.53 17.69 -10.94
C PHE A 52 8.28 18.33 -12.12
N ALA A 53 8.14 17.81 -13.35
CA ALA A 53 8.83 18.32 -14.54
C ALA A 53 8.70 19.84 -14.74
N LYS A 54 7.51 20.43 -14.55
CA LYS A 54 7.29 21.87 -14.72
C LYS A 54 8.03 22.71 -13.68
N GLN A 55 8.21 22.16 -12.48
CA GLN A 55 8.86 22.81 -11.36
C GLN A 55 10.39 22.78 -11.50
N TRP A 56 10.95 21.82 -12.24
CA TRP A 56 12.37 21.81 -12.59
C TRP A 56 12.70 22.58 -13.86
N HIS A 57 11.72 22.73 -14.76
CA HIS A 57 11.86 23.50 -15.99
C HIS A 57 12.46 24.88 -15.70
N GLU A 58 13.44 25.31 -16.51
CA GLU A 58 14.27 26.51 -16.32
C GLU A 58 15.23 26.50 -15.12
N HIS A 59 15.04 25.63 -14.13
CA HIS A 59 15.87 25.58 -12.91
C HIS A 59 16.96 24.49 -12.93
N ALA A 60 16.75 23.40 -13.68
CA ALA A 60 17.75 22.38 -13.95
C ALA A 60 17.71 21.99 -15.44
N ASP A 61 18.86 21.61 -15.99
CA ASP A 61 18.98 21.19 -17.40
C ASP A 61 18.81 19.67 -17.53
N GLU A 62 19.13 18.91 -16.48
CA GLU A 62 18.81 17.48 -16.35
C GLU A 62 18.41 17.19 -14.90
N VAL A 63 17.46 16.26 -14.74
CA VAL A 63 17.08 15.71 -13.44
C VAL A 63 17.10 14.19 -13.53
N ILE A 64 17.90 13.56 -12.67
CA ILE A 64 17.91 12.11 -12.50
C ILE A 64 17.25 11.78 -11.17
N VAL A 65 16.12 11.09 -11.24
CA VAL A 65 15.42 10.62 -10.03
C VAL A 65 15.84 9.19 -9.74
N VAL A 66 16.60 9.00 -8.66
CA VAL A 66 17.19 7.71 -8.27
C VAL A 66 16.14 6.89 -7.51
N ASP A 67 15.93 5.65 -7.94
CA ASP A 67 14.93 4.74 -7.40
C ASP A 67 15.35 3.28 -7.66
N ASP A 68 15.05 2.38 -6.73
CA ASP A 68 15.37 0.95 -6.85
C ASP A 68 14.54 0.25 -7.95
N HIS A 69 13.29 0.68 -8.14
CA HIS A 69 12.40 0.10 -9.15
C HIS A 69 12.65 0.70 -10.53
N ILE A 70 12.50 2.03 -10.67
CA ILE A 70 12.64 2.74 -11.94
C ILE A 70 13.31 4.10 -11.71
N THR A 71 14.58 4.20 -12.07
CA THR A 71 15.27 5.48 -12.19
C THR A 71 14.72 6.27 -13.38
N GLY A 72 14.43 7.54 -13.11
CA GLY A 72 13.94 8.49 -14.10
C GLY A 72 15.06 9.37 -14.66
N VAL A 73 15.04 9.68 -15.96
CA VAL A 73 15.90 10.70 -16.60
C VAL A 73 15.03 11.73 -17.32
N PHE A 74 15.06 12.97 -16.85
CA PHE A 74 14.09 14.02 -17.19
C PHE A 74 14.08 14.40 -18.65
N THR A 75 15.23 14.70 -19.26
CA THR A 75 15.26 15.18 -20.66
C THR A 75 14.87 14.10 -21.67
N GLU A 76 15.03 12.82 -21.32
CA GLU A 76 14.56 11.71 -22.14
C GLU A 76 13.07 11.39 -21.95
N HIS A 77 12.55 11.66 -20.75
CA HIS A 77 11.18 11.33 -20.37
C HIS A 77 10.17 12.13 -21.19
N GLN A 78 8.95 11.60 -21.36
CA GLN A 78 7.91 12.28 -22.14
C GLN A 78 7.58 13.67 -21.59
N ALA A 79 7.67 13.86 -20.28
CA ALA A 79 7.48 15.18 -19.65
C ALA A 79 8.55 16.20 -20.08
N GLY A 80 9.82 15.81 -20.13
CA GLY A 80 10.90 16.69 -20.64
C GLY A 80 10.72 17.03 -22.12
N LYS A 81 10.33 16.03 -22.93
CA LYS A 81 10.01 16.25 -24.35
C LYS A 81 8.83 17.19 -24.56
N TYR A 82 7.78 17.06 -23.75
CA TYR A 82 6.60 17.93 -23.85
C TYR A 82 6.90 19.37 -23.44
N LEU A 83 7.90 19.58 -22.60
CA LEU A 83 8.39 20.90 -22.20
C LEU A 83 9.51 21.41 -23.13
N ASP A 84 9.75 20.74 -24.27
CA ASP A 84 10.81 21.08 -25.23
C ASP A 84 12.20 21.23 -24.60
N VAL A 85 12.47 20.47 -23.53
CA VAL A 85 13.77 20.52 -22.84
C VAL A 85 14.84 19.90 -23.74
N ARG A 86 15.95 20.62 -23.90
CA ARG A 86 17.11 20.15 -24.65
C ARG A 86 17.66 18.86 -24.01
N PRO A 87 17.88 17.78 -24.79
CA PRO A 87 18.55 16.59 -24.29
C PRO A 87 19.92 16.91 -23.66
N ALA A 88 20.16 16.40 -22.46
CA ALA A 88 21.38 16.69 -21.70
C ALA A 88 22.58 15.82 -22.10
N GLY A 89 22.33 14.66 -22.73
CA GLY A 89 23.38 13.72 -23.11
C GLY A 89 23.92 12.88 -21.94
N ILE A 90 23.29 12.92 -20.77
CA ILE A 90 23.67 12.12 -19.61
C ILE A 90 22.97 10.75 -19.71
N ARG A 91 23.75 9.68 -19.76
CA ARG A 91 23.23 8.31 -19.80
C ARG A 91 23.45 7.62 -18.47
N VAL A 92 22.37 7.06 -17.92
CA VAL A 92 22.42 6.22 -16.72
C VAL A 92 22.64 4.76 -17.09
N ARG A 93 23.16 3.99 -16.14
CA ARG A 93 23.28 2.53 -16.20
C ARG A 93 21.90 1.86 -16.23
N GLY A 94 21.88 0.54 -16.38
CA GLY A 94 20.68 -0.29 -16.31
C GLY A 94 19.96 -0.49 -17.64
N ARG A 95 18.77 -1.09 -17.56
CA ARG A 95 17.95 -1.49 -18.72
C ARG A 95 16.89 -0.45 -19.02
N ARG A 96 17.03 0.24 -20.15
CA ARG A 96 16.00 1.13 -20.67
C ARG A 96 14.72 0.37 -21.02
N SER A 97 13.58 0.82 -20.51
CA SER A 97 12.25 0.29 -20.86
C SER A 97 11.54 1.18 -21.88
N THR A 98 11.36 2.44 -21.52
CA THR A 98 10.80 3.50 -22.38
C THR A 98 11.66 4.76 -22.21
N PRO A 99 11.53 5.79 -23.07
CA PRO A 99 12.34 7.01 -22.93
C PRO A 99 12.30 7.59 -21.51
N GLY A 100 13.48 7.80 -20.91
CA GLY A 100 13.62 8.30 -19.53
C GLY A 100 13.28 7.33 -18.41
N ARG A 101 13.02 6.04 -18.70
CA ARG A 101 12.67 5.01 -17.70
C ARG A 101 13.67 3.86 -17.73
N TYR A 102 14.40 3.67 -16.63
CA TYR A 102 15.49 2.70 -16.51
C TYR A 102 15.27 1.76 -15.34
N PHE A 103 15.24 0.46 -15.60
CA PHE A 103 15.20 -0.59 -14.59
C PHE A 103 16.62 -1.04 -14.24
N GLN A 104 16.80 -1.63 -13.05
CA GLN A 104 18.06 -2.27 -12.66
C GLN A 104 19.26 -1.31 -12.75
N VAL A 105 19.06 -0.05 -12.34
CA VAL A 105 20.12 0.95 -12.25
C VAL A 105 20.93 0.74 -10.97
N ALA A 106 20.23 0.42 -9.89
CA ALA A 106 20.76 0.13 -8.57
C ALA A 106 19.97 -1.03 -7.94
N SER A 107 20.53 -1.67 -6.91
CA SER A 107 19.83 -2.69 -6.13
C SER A 107 19.14 -2.04 -4.92
N PRO A 108 18.15 -2.67 -4.28
CA PRO A 108 17.64 -2.22 -2.99
C PRO A 108 18.75 -2.18 -1.92
N GLY A 109 18.73 -1.17 -1.05
CA GLY A 109 19.74 -0.97 -0.01
C GLY A 109 19.44 0.19 0.93
N SER A 110 20.42 0.57 1.74
CA SER A 110 20.30 1.61 2.79
C SER A 110 20.83 3.00 2.37
N GLY A 111 21.20 3.14 1.10
CA GLY A 111 21.65 4.39 0.49
C GLY A 111 20.51 5.17 -0.16
N TRP A 112 20.86 5.95 -1.18
CA TRP A 112 19.98 6.92 -1.82
C TRP A 112 18.66 6.33 -2.29
N GLY A 113 17.54 6.90 -1.83
CA GLY A 113 16.19 6.49 -2.25
C GLY A 113 15.88 5.00 -2.02
N GLY A 114 16.48 4.39 -0.99
CA GLY A 114 16.31 2.97 -0.67
C GLY A 114 17.12 2.03 -1.58
N THR A 115 18.19 2.53 -2.20
CA THR A 115 19.10 1.75 -3.06
C THR A 115 20.42 1.43 -2.38
N ASP A 116 21.28 0.64 -3.01
CA ASP A 116 22.67 0.39 -2.59
C ASP A 116 23.64 1.54 -2.96
N VAL A 117 23.14 2.65 -3.51
CA VAL A 117 23.93 3.79 -3.99
C VAL A 117 24.29 4.74 -2.85
N THR A 118 25.58 4.98 -2.66
CA THR A 118 26.10 5.98 -1.71
C THR A 118 26.56 7.26 -2.40
N ASP A 119 27.19 7.13 -3.57
CA ASP A 119 27.50 8.24 -4.47
C ASP A 119 26.53 8.24 -5.66
N PRO A 120 25.64 9.25 -5.80
CA PRO A 120 24.67 9.29 -6.87
C PRO A 120 25.33 9.32 -8.26
N LEU A 121 26.53 9.89 -8.43
CA LEU A 121 27.20 9.93 -9.73
C LEU A 121 27.60 8.54 -10.23
N SER A 122 27.72 7.55 -9.35
CA SER A 122 28.08 6.17 -9.69
C SER A 122 27.09 5.49 -10.65
N ILE A 123 25.85 5.98 -10.74
CA ILE A 123 24.83 5.44 -11.66
C ILE A 123 24.93 5.99 -13.08
N ILE A 124 25.76 7.01 -13.30
CA ILE A 124 26.02 7.55 -14.63
C ILE A 124 26.94 6.57 -15.38
N ASP A 125 26.48 6.10 -16.54
CA ASP A 125 27.27 5.28 -17.46
C ASP A 125 28.24 6.17 -18.24
N ARG A 126 27.72 7.25 -18.84
CA ARG A 126 28.52 8.21 -19.61
C ARG A 126 27.82 9.54 -19.82
N ILE A 127 28.63 10.56 -20.10
CA ILE A 127 28.19 11.88 -20.55
C ILE A 127 28.62 12.05 -22.01
N ASP A 128 27.66 12.24 -22.91
CA ASP A 128 27.90 12.36 -24.35
C ASP A 128 28.36 13.77 -24.72
N ALA A 129 29.66 13.93 -24.99
CA ALA A 129 30.28 15.21 -25.33
C ALA A 129 29.74 15.87 -26.62
N LYS A 130 28.99 15.15 -27.47
CA LYS A 130 28.32 15.75 -28.63
C LYS A 130 27.01 16.46 -28.26
N THR A 131 26.46 16.13 -27.09
CA THR A 131 25.13 16.59 -26.66
C THR A 131 25.23 17.50 -25.43
N ALA A 132 26.01 17.09 -24.44
CA ALA A 132 26.29 17.82 -23.20
C ALA A 132 27.12 19.08 -23.45
N TRP A 133 27.13 20.01 -22.48
CA TRP A 133 27.87 21.27 -22.55
C TRP A 133 28.44 21.68 -21.18
N PRO A 134 29.55 22.44 -21.14
CA PRO A 134 30.03 23.06 -19.89
C PRO A 134 28.96 23.99 -19.30
N GLY A 135 28.78 23.93 -17.99
CA GLY A 135 27.75 24.69 -17.27
C GLY A 135 26.39 24.00 -17.18
N LEU A 136 26.21 22.80 -17.75
CA LEU A 136 24.98 22.02 -17.61
C LEU A 136 24.67 21.74 -16.14
N ARG A 137 23.46 22.08 -15.72
CA ARG A 137 22.94 21.96 -14.35
C ARG A 137 22.22 20.63 -14.14
N LEU A 138 22.81 19.75 -13.34
CA LEU A 138 22.29 18.42 -13.04
C LEU A 138 21.77 18.37 -11.59
N LEU A 139 20.50 18.06 -11.43
CA LEU A 139 19.92 17.66 -10.14
C LEU A 139 19.81 16.14 -10.09
N MET A 140 20.36 15.52 -9.06
CA MET A 140 20.07 14.14 -8.71
C MET A 140 19.26 14.13 -7.42
N VAL A 141 18.14 13.39 -7.38
CA VAL A 141 17.21 13.41 -6.24
C VAL A 141 16.57 12.03 -6.06
N SER A 142 16.27 11.62 -4.82
CA SER A 142 15.48 10.42 -4.55
C SER A 142 13.98 10.66 -4.78
N THR A 143 13.19 9.60 -4.78
CA THR A 143 11.72 9.73 -4.88
C THR A 143 11.05 10.37 -3.67
N THR A 144 11.77 10.48 -2.53
CA THR A 144 11.30 11.15 -1.31
C THR A 144 11.84 12.58 -1.16
N GLY A 145 12.83 12.97 -1.97
CA GLY A 145 13.51 14.26 -1.86
C GLY A 145 14.56 14.33 -0.74
N GLU A 146 14.57 13.36 0.18
CA GLU A 146 15.47 13.30 1.33
C GLU A 146 16.94 13.27 0.91
N ASP A 147 17.24 12.51 -0.15
CA ASP A 147 18.55 12.51 -0.77
C ASP A 147 18.51 13.38 -2.03
N HIS A 148 19.36 14.40 -2.07
CA HIS A 148 19.54 15.22 -3.26
C HIS A 148 20.94 15.81 -3.32
N ALA A 149 21.39 16.05 -4.55
CA ALA A 149 22.70 16.60 -4.85
C ALA A 149 22.62 17.35 -6.18
N TYR A 150 23.30 18.49 -6.21
CA TYR A 150 23.30 19.37 -7.37
C TYR A 150 24.72 19.49 -7.91
N PHE A 151 24.85 19.40 -9.23
CA PHE A 151 26.13 19.42 -9.93
C PHE A 151 26.07 20.36 -11.12
N VAL A 152 27.21 20.94 -11.44
CA VAL A 152 27.41 21.69 -12.69
C VAL A 152 28.57 21.05 -13.45
N LEU A 153 28.38 20.77 -14.73
CA LEU A 153 29.45 20.23 -15.55
C LEU A 153 30.55 21.28 -15.78
N ASP A 154 31.81 20.92 -15.55
CA ASP A 154 32.95 21.78 -15.86
C ASP A 154 33.28 21.81 -17.37
N GLU A 155 34.37 22.47 -17.74
CA GLU A 155 34.86 22.54 -19.14
C GLU A 155 35.22 21.16 -19.73
N ASN A 156 35.49 20.17 -18.89
CA ASN A 156 35.78 18.79 -19.28
C ASN A 156 34.54 17.88 -19.18
N LEU A 157 33.35 18.47 -18.96
CA LEU A 157 32.07 17.78 -18.76
C LEU A 157 32.03 16.87 -17.54
N VAL A 158 32.86 17.14 -16.53
CA VAL A 158 32.87 16.41 -15.26
C VAL A 158 31.87 17.08 -14.31
N PRO A 159 30.94 16.33 -13.67
CA PRO A 159 30.03 16.88 -12.67
C PRO A 159 30.80 17.38 -11.45
N VAL A 160 30.74 18.69 -11.19
CA VAL A 160 31.31 19.31 -9.99
C VAL A 160 30.18 19.60 -9.01
N PRO A 161 30.24 19.10 -7.76
CA PRO A 161 29.24 19.38 -6.73
C PRO A 161 29.09 20.89 -6.50
N GLN A 162 27.85 21.35 -6.38
CA GLN A 162 27.49 22.72 -6.07
C GLN A 162 26.40 22.75 -5.00
N PRO A 163 26.29 23.83 -4.19
CA PRO A 163 25.14 24.00 -3.30
C PRO A 163 23.83 23.99 -4.10
N LEU A 164 22.77 23.44 -3.51
CA LEU A 164 21.45 23.45 -4.12
C LEU A 164 20.99 24.92 -4.31
N PRO A 165 20.68 25.36 -5.55
CA PRO A 165 20.18 26.70 -5.79
C PRO A 165 18.86 26.95 -5.07
N ALA A 166 18.65 28.17 -4.57
CA ALA A 166 17.42 28.54 -3.87
C ALA A 166 16.14 28.31 -4.69
N SER A 167 16.23 28.32 -6.03
CA SER A 167 15.10 28.03 -6.91
C SER A 167 14.66 26.56 -6.91
N LEU A 168 15.53 25.63 -6.50
CA LEU A 168 15.24 24.19 -6.45
C LEU A 168 14.79 23.72 -5.06
N ASN A 169 15.07 24.47 -3.99
CA ASN A 169 14.61 24.12 -2.63
C ASN A 169 13.10 23.85 -2.56
N PRO A 170 12.21 24.73 -3.09
CA PRO A 170 10.77 24.50 -3.00
C PRO A 170 10.30 23.26 -3.75
N VAL A 171 11.08 22.79 -4.74
CA VAL A 171 10.74 21.60 -5.52
C VAL A 171 11.10 20.33 -4.76
N VAL A 172 12.28 20.30 -4.13
CA VAL A 172 12.69 19.19 -3.24
C VAL A 172 11.73 19.08 -2.05
N GLU A 173 11.41 20.19 -1.39
CA GLU A 173 10.43 20.24 -0.30
C GLU A 173 9.05 19.74 -0.76
N ARG A 174 8.65 20.05 -2.00
CA ARG A 174 7.37 19.57 -2.54
C ARG A 174 7.38 18.07 -2.85
N ILE A 175 8.51 17.50 -3.26
CA ILE A 175 8.64 16.04 -3.42
C ILE A 175 8.39 15.37 -2.06
N GLU A 176 8.99 15.91 -1.00
CA GLU A 176 8.80 15.44 0.36
C GLU A 176 7.34 15.61 0.84
N GLU A 177 6.73 16.77 0.60
CA GLU A 177 5.33 17.09 0.93
C GLU A 177 4.33 16.12 0.26
N ASN A 178 4.68 15.60 -0.92
CA ASN A 178 3.86 14.63 -1.66
C ASN A 178 4.11 13.19 -1.21
N CYS A 179 4.95 12.93 -0.21
CA CYS A 179 5.06 11.61 0.38
C CYS A 179 3.88 11.35 1.33
N GLU A 180 3.37 10.13 1.31
CA GLU A 180 2.39 9.66 2.28
C GLU A 180 3.08 9.18 3.55
N PRO A 181 2.41 9.15 4.72
CA PRO A 181 2.95 8.50 5.90
C PRO A 181 3.23 7.02 5.66
N ALA A 182 4.41 6.54 6.02
CA ALA A 182 4.70 5.11 6.01
C ALA A 182 3.80 4.40 7.04
N MET A 183 3.11 3.35 6.61
CA MET A 183 2.16 2.64 7.47
C MET A 183 2.16 1.13 7.18
N THR A 184 2.20 0.33 8.23
CA THR A 184 2.07 -1.13 8.14
C THR A 184 0.59 -1.50 8.08
N SER A 185 0.17 -2.10 6.97
CA SER A 185 -1.16 -2.70 6.83
C SER A 185 -1.11 -4.19 7.16
N VAL A 186 -2.03 -4.65 8.01
CA VAL A 186 -2.22 -6.07 8.32
C VAL A 186 -3.63 -6.47 7.89
N LEU A 187 -3.71 -7.38 6.92
CA LEU A 187 -4.97 -7.91 6.41
C LEU A 187 -5.08 -9.39 6.79
N PHE A 188 -6.19 -9.77 7.41
CA PHE A 188 -6.49 -11.19 7.63
C PHE A 188 -7.33 -11.73 6.47
N MET A 189 -6.90 -12.85 5.90
CA MET A 189 -7.61 -13.52 4.80
C MET A 189 -7.87 -14.98 5.16
N ALA A 190 -9.12 -15.41 4.99
CA ALA A 190 -9.53 -16.79 5.28
C ALA A 190 -10.72 -17.24 4.43
N GLY A 191 -10.80 -18.56 4.24
CA GLY A 191 -11.95 -19.22 3.63
C GLY A 191 -12.90 -19.80 4.68
N ALA A 192 -14.20 -19.53 4.53
CA ALA A 192 -15.25 -20.23 5.25
C ALA A 192 -15.47 -21.62 4.64
N GLY A 193 -14.86 -22.63 5.28
CA GLY A 193 -14.89 -24.03 4.87
C GLY A 193 -16.29 -24.66 4.84
N GLY A 194 -16.39 -25.88 4.31
CA GLY A 194 -17.67 -26.60 4.23
C GLY A 194 -18.30 -26.87 5.59
N SER A 195 -17.50 -27.25 6.59
CA SER A 195 -17.94 -27.52 7.96
C SER A 195 -18.48 -26.27 8.66
N LEU A 196 -17.78 -25.14 8.54
CA LEU A 196 -18.24 -23.85 9.06
C LEU A 196 -19.60 -23.48 8.47
N ARG A 197 -19.73 -23.57 7.14
CA ARG A 197 -20.99 -23.27 6.44
C ARG A 197 -22.11 -24.25 6.80
N ALA A 198 -21.80 -25.52 7.03
CA ALA A 198 -22.75 -26.52 7.52
C ALA A 198 -23.26 -26.19 8.94
N GLY A 199 -22.43 -25.54 9.76
CA GLY A 199 -22.84 -25.02 11.06
C GLY A 199 -23.85 -23.87 10.98
N VAL A 200 -24.03 -23.25 9.81
CA VAL A 200 -25.01 -22.17 9.58
C VAL A 200 -26.26 -22.70 8.88
N THR A 201 -26.11 -23.63 7.93
CA THR A 201 -27.23 -24.18 7.15
C THR A 201 -27.00 -25.64 6.77
N GLU A 202 -28.08 -26.40 6.65
CA GLU A 202 -28.05 -27.79 6.19
C GLU A 202 -27.42 -27.97 4.80
N ASN A 203 -27.52 -26.95 3.93
CA ASN A 203 -26.86 -26.96 2.62
C ASN A 203 -25.81 -25.83 2.53
N PRO A 204 -24.52 -26.13 2.76
CA PRO A 204 -23.43 -25.15 2.77
C PRO A 204 -23.34 -24.26 1.53
N VAL A 205 -23.78 -24.75 0.37
CA VAL A 205 -23.75 -24.00 -0.90
C VAL A 205 -24.79 -22.88 -0.91
N ARG A 206 -25.91 -23.03 -0.19
CA ARG A 206 -26.96 -21.99 -0.12
C ARG A 206 -26.48 -20.75 0.62
N LEU A 207 -25.72 -20.90 1.70
CA LEU A 207 -25.07 -19.75 2.36
C LEU A 207 -24.11 -19.03 1.41
N THR A 208 -23.32 -19.78 0.64
CA THR A 208 -22.44 -19.19 -0.38
C THR A 208 -23.23 -18.38 -1.41
N ARG A 209 -24.35 -18.90 -1.92
CA ARG A 209 -25.23 -18.15 -2.84
C ARG A 209 -25.81 -16.91 -2.18
N SER A 210 -26.33 -17.04 -0.95
CA SER A 210 -26.91 -15.93 -0.19
C SER A 210 -25.91 -14.77 0.04
N VAL A 211 -24.64 -15.09 0.32
CA VAL A 211 -23.57 -14.08 0.42
C VAL A 211 -23.28 -13.43 -0.94
N ARG A 212 -23.29 -14.20 -2.04
CA ARG A 212 -23.08 -13.68 -3.39
C ARG A 212 -24.20 -12.77 -3.86
N ASP A 213 -25.43 -13.11 -3.49
CA ASP A 213 -26.65 -12.37 -3.82
C ASP A 213 -26.88 -11.17 -2.88
N LEU A 214 -25.94 -10.91 -1.95
CA LEU A 214 -25.99 -9.83 -0.96
C LEU A 214 -27.26 -9.88 -0.07
N VAL A 215 -27.80 -11.08 0.12
CA VAL A 215 -28.87 -11.36 1.09
C VAL A 215 -28.24 -11.53 2.47
N THR A 216 -27.09 -12.20 2.54
CA THR A 216 -26.31 -12.36 3.77
C THR A 216 -25.12 -11.43 3.78
N ARG A 217 -25.06 -10.56 4.78
CA ARG A 217 -23.88 -9.75 5.06
C ARG A 217 -22.86 -10.56 5.85
N VAL A 218 -21.61 -10.49 5.41
CA VAL A 218 -20.47 -11.08 6.14
C VAL A 218 -19.72 -9.94 6.84
N THR A 219 -19.44 -10.13 8.13
CA THR A 219 -18.54 -9.28 8.92
C THR A 219 -17.52 -10.13 9.66
N CYS A 220 -16.47 -9.50 10.19
CA CYS A 220 -15.50 -10.15 11.06
C CYS A 220 -15.29 -9.27 12.29
N GLY A 221 -15.78 -9.71 13.45
CA GLY A 221 -15.79 -8.90 14.68
C GLY A 221 -16.50 -7.55 14.47
N GLY A 222 -17.60 -7.52 13.72
CA GLY A 222 -18.32 -6.30 13.37
C GLY A 222 -17.65 -5.41 12.30
N ALA A 223 -16.42 -5.70 11.88
CA ALA A 223 -15.77 -4.98 10.78
C ALA A 223 -16.29 -5.48 9.41
N PRO A 224 -16.48 -4.59 8.43
CA PRO A 224 -16.84 -5.01 7.07
C PRO A 224 -15.67 -5.76 6.43
N VAL A 225 -16.01 -6.76 5.63
CA VAL A 225 -15.02 -7.58 4.92
C VAL A 225 -15.17 -7.43 3.41
N TYR A 226 -14.08 -7.59 2.70
CA TYR A 226 -14.11 -7.82 1.26
C TYR A 226 -14.30 -9.31 0.99
N VAL A 227 -15.43 -9.69 0.39
CA VAL A 227 -15.68 -11.07 -0.05
C VAL A 227 -15.16 -11.26 -1.47
N TRP A 228 -14.10 -12.05 -1.63
CA TRP A 228 -13.47 -12.33 -2.91
C TRP A 228 -14.43 -13.02 -3.88
N PRO A 229 -14.37 -12.74 -5.20
CA PRO A 229 -15.22 -13.41 -6.20
C PRO A 229 -14.93 -14.91 -6.29
N GLY A 230 -15.85 -15.66 -6.92
CA GLY A 230 -15.67 -17.10 -7.19
C GLY A 230 -16.51 -18.04 -6.30
N GLY A 231 -16.10 -19.31 -6.24
CA GLY A 231 -16.76 -20.33 -5.41
C GLY A 231 -16.39 -20.20 -3.93
N GLY A 232 -17.31 -20.58 -3.04
CA GLY A 232 -17.11 -20.48 -1.59
C GLY A 232 -17.19 -19.05 -1.05
N ILE A 233 -16.78 -18.88 0.21
CA ILE A 233 -16.76 -17.59 0.91
C ILE A 233 -15.31 -17.38 1.37
N THR A 234 -14.55 -16.59 0.62
CA THR A 234 -13.23 -16.12 1.04
C THR A 234 -13.35 -14.66 1.38
N LEU A 235 -12.95 -14.30 2.60
CA LEU A 235 -13.03 -12.94 3.11
C LEU A 235 -11.62 -12.38 3.36
N MET A 236 -11.51 -11.08 3.25
CA MET A 236 -10.35 -10.30 3.66
C MET A 236 -10.84 -9.14 4.55
N VAL A 237 -10.20 -8.94 5.70
CA VAL A 237 -10.56 -7.90 6.65
C VAL A 237 -9.31 -7.12 7.08
N ASP A 238 -9.46 -5.81 7.20
CA ASP A 238 -8.48 -4.93 7.84
C ASP A 238 -8.59 -5.09 9.36
N VAL A 239 -7.55 -5.63 9.98
CA VAL A 239 -7.56 -5.95 11.41
C VAL A 239 -7.66 -4.69 12.27
N THR A 240 -7.24 -3.52 11.77
CA THR A 240 -7.31 -2.25 12.52
C THR A 240 -8.74 -1.85 12.84
N ARG A 241 -9.70 -2.31 12.02
CA ARG A 241 -11.14 -2.04 12.16
C ARG A 241 -11.87 -3.00 13.09
N MET A 242 -11.21 -4.07 13.52
CA MET A 242 -11.78 -5.08 14.41
C MET A 242 -11.54 -4.69 15.89
N PRO A 243 -12.34 -5.20 16.84
CA PRO A 243 -12.04 -5.12 18.25
C PRO A 243 -10.66 -5.72 18.58
N GLU A 244 -10.01 -5.18 19.61
CA GLU A 244 -8.78 -5.76 20.14
C GLU A 244 -9.02 -7.18 20.65
N ASN A 245 -8.00 -8.04 20.54
CA ASN A 245 -8.04 -9.43 21.03
C ASN A 245 -9.21 -10.26 20.48
N SER A 246 -9.64 -9.96 19.25
CA SER A 246 -10.76 -10.62 18.58
C SER A 246 -10.37 -11.96 17.95
N PHE A 247 -9.07 -12.22 17.75
CA PHE A 247 -8.57 -13.49 17.22
C PHE A 247 -8.12 -14.43 18.33
N GLY A 248 -8.44 -15.72 18.15
CA GLY A 248 -8.01 -16.81 19.03
C GLY A 248 -7.06 -17.79 18.34
N TYR A 249 -6.63 -18.80 19.09
CA TYR A 249 -5.79 -19.89 18.60
C TYR A 249 -6.22 -21.21 19.22
N VAL A 250 -6.16 -22.29 18.44
CA VAL A 250 -6.44 -23.65 18.93
C VAL A 250 -5.20 -24.55 18.82
N PRO A 251 -5.07 -25.62 19.64
CA PRO A 251 -3.87 -26.46 19.69
C PRO A 251 -3.49 -27.14 18.38
N THR A 252 -4.47 -27.39 17.51
CA THR A 252 -4.19 -27.70 16.10
C THR A 252 -3.85 -26.37 15.44
N PRO A 253 -2.61 -26.09 15.04
CA PRO A 253 -2.10 -24.73 14.79
C PRO A 253 -2.94 -23.95 13.78
N ALA A 254 -3.99 -23.30 14.27
CA ALA A 254 -5.01 -22.64 13.49
C ALA A 254 -5.52 -21.42 14.27
N LEU A 255 -5.69 -20.32 13.54
CA LEU A 255 -6.29 -19.11 14.05
C LEU A 255 -7.81 -19.26 14.05
N VAL A 256 -8.45 -18.70 15.07
CA VAL A 256 -9.89 -18.56 15.17
C VAL A 256 -10.25 -17.11 14.90
N ALA A 257 -11.08 -16.86 13.89
CA ALA A 257 -11.55 -15.53 13.53
C ALA A 257 -13.07 -15.42 13.75
N PRO A 258 -13.56 -14.28 14.27
CA PRO A 258 -14.97 -14.08 14.61
C PRO A 258 -15.78 -13.69 13.38
N ILE A 259 -15.95 -14.62 12.43
CA ILE A 259 -16.79 -14.41 11.26
C ILE A 259 -18.28 -14.44 11.63
N GLU A 260 -19.04 -13.48 11.12
CA GLU A 260 -20.47 -13.34 11.38
C GLU A 260 -21.26 -13.32 10.06
N PHE A 261 -22.46 -13.90 10.08
CA PHE A 261 -23.42 -13.87 8.98
C PHE A 261 -24.71 -13.20 9.46
N THR A 262 -25.02 -12.04 8.89
CA THR A 262 -26.21 -11.26 9.25
C THR A 262 -27.20 -11.25 8.08
N LEU A 263 -28.45 -11.62 8.35
CA LEU A 263 -29.53 -11.69 7.38
C LEU A 263 -30.90 -11.70 8.07
N PRO A 264 -32.00 -11.36 7.37
CA PRO A 264 -33.35 -11.52 7.90
C PRO A 264 -33.66 -12.98 8.25
N ARG A 265 -34.42 -13.18 9.34
CA ARG A 265 -34.79 -14.53 9.80
C ARG A 265 -35.47 -15.37 8.73
N ALA A 266 -36.38 -14.77 7.95
CA ALA A 266 -37.10 -15.48 6.89
C ALA A 266 -36.14 -16.01 5.82
N ASP A 267 -35.13 -15.24 5.44
CA ASP A 267 -34.11 -15.66 4.47
C ASP A 267 -33.21 -16.77 5.05
N TYR A 268 -32.87 -16.69 6.34
CA TYR A 268 -32.14 -17.73 7.06
C TYR A 268 -32.89 -19.06 7.09
N GLU A 269 -34.19 -19.05 7.42
CA GLU A 269 -35.02 -20.24 7.40
C GLU A 269 -35.21 -20.78 5.98
N ALA A 270 -35.44 -19.91 4.99
CA ALA A 270 -35.61 -20.30 3.58
C ALA A 270 -34.36 -20.95 2.98
N MET A 271 -33.16 -20.52 3.37
CA MET A 271 -31.92 -21.16 2.94
C MET A 271 -31.67 -22.51 3.64
N GLY A 272 -32.47 -22.90 4.64
CA GLY A 272 -32.30 -24.12 5.43
C GLY A 272 -31.36 -23.89 6.61
N GLY A 273 -31.45 -22.75 7.26
CA GLY A 273 -30.75 -22.44 8.50
C GLY A 273 -31.31 -23.22 9.69
N HIS A 274 -30.51 -23.38 10.73
CA HIS A 274 -30.87 -24.12 11.95
C HIS A 274 -31.85 -23.32 12.82
N GLY A 275 -33.11 -23.23 12.38
CA GLY A 275 -34.15 -22.39 13.01
C GLY A 275 -34.43 -22.73 14.47
N GLY A 276 -34.31 -24.01 14.84
CA GLY A 276 -34.46 -24.46 16.23
C GLY A 276 -33.35 -23.98 17.18
N SER A 277 -32.25 -23.45 16.65
CA SER A 277 -31.13 -22.89 17.42
C SER A 277 -31.17 -21.35 17.52
N ILE A 278 -32.20 -20.70 16.98
CA ILE A 278 -32.34 -19.24 17.08
C ILE A 278 -32.66 -18.84 18.52
N ARG A 279 -31.95 -17.83 19.02
CA ARG A 279 -32.13 -17.26 20.36
C ARG A 279 -32.23 -15.74 20.29
N PRO A 280 -33.04 -15.09 21.14
CA PRO A 280 -32.98 -13.64 21.34
C PRO A 280 -31.59 -13.20 21.81
N LEU A 281 -31.14 -12.04 21.34
CA LEU A 281 -29.83 -11.48 21.72
C LEU A 281 -29.77 -11.20 23.23
N ASP A 282 -30.85 -10.67 23.82
CA ASP A 282 -30.91 -10.34 25.25
C ASP A 282 -30.69 -11.59 26.13
N ASP A 283 -31.24 -12.74 25.74
CA ASP A 283 -31.05 -14.01 26.46
C ASP A 283 -29.59 -14.46 26.39
N VAL A 284 -28.94 -14.33 25.22
CA VAL A 284 -27.52 -14.67 25.05
C VAL A 284 -26.66 -13.75 25.90
N LEU A 285 -26.94 -12.44 25.90
CA LEU A 285 -26.19 -11.45 26.69
C LEU A 285 -26.37 -11.66 28.20
N ALA A 286 -27.56 -12.08 28.66
CA ALA A 286 -27.81 -12.37 30.07
C ALA A 286 -27.04 -13.60 30.58
N GLU A 287 -26.75 -14.57 29.71
CA GLU A 287 -25.99 -15.78 30.05
C GLU A 287 -24.46 -15.59 29.92
N MET A 288 -24.01 -14.64 29.11
CA MET A 288 -22.59 -14.40 28.89
C MET A 288 -21.93 -13.75 30.11
N SER A 289 -21.12 -14.51 30.84
CA SER A 289 -20.22 -13.95 31.86
C SER A 289 -19.00 -13.30 31.21
N GLY A 290 -18.70 -12.03 31.56
CA GLY A 290 -17.49 -11.35 31.11
C GLY A 290 -17.58 -10.72 29.72
N ALA A 291 -18.79 -10.51 29.18
CA ALA A 291 -18.98 -9.74 27.96
C ALA A 291 -18.52 -8.29 28.17
N VAL A 292 -17.73 -7.77 27.22
CA VAL A 292 -17.32 -6.37 27.18
C VAL A 292 -18.02 -5.72 26.00
N SER A 293 -18.82 -4.68 26.27
CA SER A 293 -19.40 -3.85 25.22
C SER A 293 -18.38 -2.80 24.81
N THR A 294 -18.00 -2.80 23.54
CA THR A 294 -17.14 -1.77 22.95
C THR A 294 -17.98 -0.88 22.02
N PRO A 295 -17.67 0.42 21.93
CA PRO A 295 -18.32 1.29 20.96
C PRO A 295 -18.08 0.77 19.54
N GLN A 296 -19.14 0.74 18.73
CA GLN A 296 -19.01 0.48 17.30
C GLN A 296 -18.16 1.59 16.66
N PRO A 297 -17.09 1.26 15.91
CA PRO A 297 -16.35 2.28 15.17
C PRO A 297 -17.26 3.02 14.20
N VAL A 298 -17.21 4.35 14.20
CA VAL A 298 -18.08 5.22 13.38
C VAL A 298 -18.00 4.86 11.90
N ASP A 299 -16.81 4.51 11.43
CA ASP A 299 -16.55 4.16 10.03
C ASP A 299 -16.86 2.70 9.70
N ASN A 300 -17.30 1.89 10.67
CA ASN A 300 -17.78 0.53 10.44
C ASN A 300 -19.31 0.53 10.28
N PRO A 301 -19.84 0.40 9.06
CA PRO A 301 -21.27 0.38 8.83
C PRO A 301 -21.92 -0.80 9.56
N TRP A 302 -22.96 -0.50 10.35
CA TRP A 302 -23.70 -1.48 11.12
C TRP A 302 -24.27 -2.59 10.22
N PRO A 303 -24.21 -3.87 10.60
CA PRO A 303 -24.54 -4.97 9.70
C PRO A 303 -26.01 -5.11 9.34
N LEU A 304 -26.90 -4.38 10.03
CA LEU A 304 -28.33 -4.31 9.71
C LEU A 304 -28.65 -3.19 8.70
N ALA A 305 -27.70 -2.32 8.35
CA ALA A 305 -27.89 -1.37 7.26
C ALA A 305 -27.93 -2.12 5.92
N PRO A 306 -28.81 -1.75 4.97
CA PRO A 306 -28.82 -2.34 3.64
C PRO A 306 -27.43 -2.29 3.00
N GLN A 307 -26.95 -3.41 2.47
CA GLN A 307 -25.84 -3.36 1.53
C GLN A 307 -26.39 -2.83 0.21
N ASP A 308 -25.75 -1.82 -0.40
CA ASP A 308 -26.11 -1.36 -1.75
C ASP A 308 -26.14 -2.57 -2.69
N ARG A 309 -27.34 -2.99 -3.12
CA ARG A 309 -27.42 -4.03 -4.14
C ARG A 309 -27.03 -3.38 -5.47
N PRO A 310 -26.30 -4.07 -6.35
CA PRO A 310 -26.02 -3.57 -7.69
C PRO A 310 -27.28 -3.13 -8.45
N GLN A 311 -28.43 -3.74 -8.15
CA GLN A 311 -29.74 -3.38 -8.71
C GLN A 311 -30.27 -2.04 -8.20
N ASP A 312 -29.92 -1.64 -6.97
CA ASP A 312 -30.35 -0.36 -6.38
C ASP A 312 -29.59 0.83 -7.00
N ARG A 313 -28.38 0.59 -7.55
CA ARG A 313 -27.58 1.60 -8.28
C ARG A 313 -28.07 1.91 -9.69
N LEU A 314 -28.95 1.07 -10.26
CA LEU A 314 -29.53 1.29 -11.59
C LEU A 314 -30.74 2.24 -11.57
N GLY A 315 -31.25 2.59 -10.39
CA GLY A 315 -32.36 3.52 -10.20
C GLY A 315 -31.95 5.00 -10.17
N GLU A 316 -30.73 5.33 -9.77
CA GLU A 316 -30.19 6.69 -9.83
C GLU A 316 -29.44 6.91 -11.14
N LYS A 317 -30.20 7.10 -12.21
CA LYS A 317 -29.70 7.89 -13.34
C LYS A 317 -29.46 9.31 -12.83
N ALA A 318 -28.19 9.62 -12.55
CA ALA A 318 -27.73 10.99 -12.40
C ALA A 318 -28.26 11.82 -13.59
N ARG A 319 -29.10 12.82 -13.26
CA ARG A 319 -29.38 13.95 -14.15
C ARG A 319 -28.26 14.96 -14.00
#